data_AF-A0A0W1ATJ9-F1
#
_entry.id   AF-A0A0W1ATJ9-F1
#
_cell.length_a   1.000
_cell.length_b   1.000
_cell.length_c   1.000
_cell.angle_alpha   90.00
_cell.angle_beta   90.00
_cell.angle_gamma   90.00
#
_symmetry.space_group_name_H-M   'P 1'
#
loop_
_entity.id
_entity.type
_entity.pdbx_description
1 polymer ?
#
loop_
_entity_poly.entity_id
_entity_poly.type
_entity_poly.pdbx_seq_one_letter_code
_entity_poly.pdbx_strand_id
1 'polypeptide(L)'
;MQPRSLHPFKGVQIDFASRIKEIHIKSYNRIKEIDSLIEQKESEIEALRAQIAAMSDKLTADKEQHQEERHFTPEVISEFRTRKKYIDVDLKLLGWTIGDDVREEVELYGMPNIEEKGYADYVLYGRDGLPLAIIEAKRTSKEKIRR
;
A
#
# COMPACT_ATOMS: atom_id res chain seq x y z
N MET A 1 -74.41 -35.80 -12.65
CA MET A 1 -73.32 -34.81 -12.53
C MET A 1 -72.03 -35.58 -12.30
N GLN A 2 -71.04 -35.50 -13.20
CA GLN A 2 -69.73 -36.12 -12.98
C GLN A 2 -68.73 -35.06 -12.47
N PRO A 3 -67.83 -35.39 -11.52
CA PRO A 3 -66.83 -34.44 -11.04
C PRO A 3 -65.73 -34.24 -12.09
N ARG A 4 -65.35 -32.98 -12.32
CA ARG A 4 -64.20 -32.63 -13.16
C ARG A 4 -62.90 -33.15 -12.53
N SER A 5 -62.10 -33.87 -13.31
CA SER A 5 -60.74 -34.25 -12.92
C SER A 5 -59.80 -33.04 -13.04
N LEU A 6 -59.01 -32.80 -11.99
CA LEU A 6 -57.97 -31.78 -11.96
C LEU A 6 -56.65 -32.43 -12.41
N HIS A 7 -56.10 -31.99 -13.54
CA HIS A 7 -54.77 -32.46 -13.97
C HIS A 7 -53.67 -31.77 -13.14
N PRO A 8 -52.64 -32.50 -12.68
CA PRO A 8 -51.50 -31.88 -12.02
C PRO A 8 -50.60 -31.18 -13.05
N PHE A 9 -50.33 -29.89 -12.83
CA PHE A 9 -49.32 -29.11 -13.55
C PHE A 9 -47.93 -29.73 -13.35
N LYS A 10 -47.44 -30.53 -14.30
CA LYS A 10 -46.10 -31.12 -14.32
C LYS A 10 -45.02 -30.18 -14.90
N GLY A 11 -45.11 -28.87 -14.63
CA GLY A 11 -44.29 -27.86 -15.32
C GLY A 11 -43.12 -27.24 -14.54
N VAL A 12 -43.05 -27.38 -13.21
CA VAL A 12 -42.21 -26.48 -12.37
C VAL A 12 -41.10 -27.21 -11.58
N GLN A 13 -41.15 -28.54 -11.48
CA GLN A 13 -40.23 -29.30 -10.62
C GLN A 13 -38.87 -29.67 -11.26
N ILE A 14 -38.74 -29.53 -12.59
CA ILE A 14 -37.54 -29.98 -13.35
C ILE A 14 -36.44 -28.90 -13.42
N ASP A 15 -36.76 -27.64 -13.12
CA ASP A 15 -35.85 -26.48 -13.17
C ASP A 15 -34.88 -26.44 -11.97
N PHE A 16 -35.41 -26.59 -10.76
CA PHE A 16 -34.69 -26.22 -9.54
C PHE A 16 -33.43 -27.06 -9.29
N ALA A 17 -33.50 -28.38 -9.50
CA ALA A 17 -32.37 -29.28 -9.30
C ALA A 17 -31.20 -29.00 -10.26
N SER A 18 -31.51 -28.57 -11.49
CA SER A 18 -30.50 -28.20 -12.48
C SER A 18 -29.80 -26.91 -12.09
N ARG A 19 -30.55 -25.91 -11.61
CA ARG A 19 -30.00 -24.63 -11.15
C ARG A 19 -29.11 -24.78 -9.92
N ILE A 20 -29.47 -25.67 -8.98
CA ILE A 20 -28.61 -25.97 -7.82
C ILE A 20 -27.31 -26.66 -8.26
N LYS A 21 -27.36 -27.58 -9.23
CA LYS A 21 -26.16 -28.20 -9.79
C LYS A 21 -25.23 -27.17 -10.45
N GLU A 22 -25.78 -26.25 -11.25
CA GLU A 22 -25.00 -25.18 -11.89
C GLU A 22 -24.32 -24.27 -10.86
N ILE A 23 -25.05 -23.86 -9.82
CA ILE A 23 -24.49 -23.05 -8.74
C ILE A 23 -23.34 -23.79 -8.04
N HIS A 24 -23.53 -25.06 -7.74
CA HIS A 24 -22.50 -25.85 -7.07
C HIS A 24 -21.24 -26.00 -7.92
N ILE A 25 -21.39 -26.28 -9.22
CA ILE A 25 -20.26 -26.38 -10.16
C ILE A 25 -19.52 -25.04 -10.25
N LYS A 26 -20.26 -23.93 -10.36
CA LYS A 26 -19.66 -22.59 -10.44
C LYS A 26 -18.91 -22.22 -9.16
N SER A 27 -19.47 -22.53 -8.00
CA SER A 27 -18.83 -22.31 -6.70
C SER A 27 -17.57 -23.15 -6.55
N TYR A 28 -17.61 -24.43 -6.94
CA TYR A 28 -16.46 -25.32 -6.89
C TYR A 28 -15.30 -24.84 -7.77
N ASN A 29 -15.60 -24.40 -9.00
CA ASN A 29 -14.58 -23.85 -9.90
C ASN A 29 -13.97 -22.57 -9.34
N ARG A 30 -14.79 -21.66 -8.79
CA ARG A 30 -14.30 -20.44 -8.15
C ARG A 30 -13.38 -20.74 -6.95
N ILE A 31 -13.74 -21.72 -6.11
CA ILE A 31 -12.90 -22.11 -4.98
C ILE A 31 -11.56 -22.63 -5.48
N LYS A 32 -11.55 -23.50 -6.50
CA LYS A 32 -10.31 -23.99 -7.12
C LYS A 32 -9.44 -22.88 -7.70
N GLU A 33 -10.04 -21.89 -8.36
CA GLU A 33 -9.29 -20.74 -8.89
C GLU A 33 -8.66 -19.91 -7.77
N ILE A 34 -9.39 -19.69 -6.67
CA ILE A 34 -8.88 -18.97 -5.50
C ILE A 34 -7.75 -19.76 -4.84
N ASP A 35 -7.91 -21.07 -4.63
CA ASP A 35 -6.89 -21.92 -4.03
C ASP A 35 -5.60 -21.88 -4.86
N SER A 36 -5.72 -22.01 -6.19
CA SER A 36 -4.56 -21.89 -7.09
C SER A 36 -3.89 -20.51 -7.02
N LEU A 37 -4.67 -19.44 -6.88
CA LEU A 37 -4.14 -18.08 -6.75
C LEU A 37 -3.44 -17.87 -5.41
N ILE A 38 -3.95 -18.48 -4.33
CA ILE A 38 -3.32 -18.46 -3.01
C ILE A 38 -1.97 -19.19 -3.07
N GLU A 39 -1.92 -20.39 -3.66
CA GLU A 39 -0.67 -21.14 -3.82
C GLU A 39 0.38 -20.36 -4.62
N GLN A 40 -0.03 -19.71 -5.71
CA GLN A 40 0.85 -18.85 -6.50
C GLN A 40 1.40 -17.68 -5.67
N LYS A 41 0.54 -17.04 -4.87
CA LYS A 41 0.94 -15.91 -4.02
C LYS A 41 1.82 -16.33 -2.85
N GLU A 42 1.57 -17.48 -2.25
CA GLU A 42 2.43 -18.05 -1.20
C GLU A 42 3.83 -18.35 -1.75
N SER A 43 3.92 -18.94 -2.95
CA SER A 43 5.21 -19.18 -3.62
C SER A 43 5.96 -17.88 -3.91
N GLU A 44 5.27 -16.84 -4.37
CA GLU A 44 5.85 -15.51 -4.63
C GLU A 44 6.36 -14.85 -3.34
N ILE A 45 5.58 -14.93 -2.25
CA ILE A 45 5.98 -14.41 -0.93
C ILE A 45 7.24 -15.13 -0.43
N GLU A 46 7.30 -16.45 -0.57
CA GLU A 46 8.45 -17.23 -0.11
C GLU A 46 9.70 -16.91 -0.94
N ALA A 47 9.57 -16.76 -2.27
CA ALA A 47 10.66 -16.35 -3.14
C ALA A 47 11.19 -14.95 -2.79
N LEU A 48 10.30 -14.00 -2.47
CA LEU A 48 10.70 -12.66 -2.03
C LEU A 48 11.38 -12.69 -0.65
N ARG A 49 10.89 -13.51 0.28
CA ARG A 49 11.52 -13.69 1.59
C ARG A 49 12.92 -14.29 1.46
N ALA A 50 13.10 -15.29 0.60
CA ALA A 50 14.41 -15.89 0.32
C ALA A 50 15.38 -14.87 -0.29
N GLN A 51 14.90 -14.02 -1.21
CA GLN A 51 15.72 -12.93 -1.78
C GLN A 51 16.13 -11.90 -0.73
N ILE A 52 15.20 -11.50 0.16
CA ILE A 52 15.50 -10.59 1.28
C ILE A 52 16.53 -11.23 2.22
N ALA A 53 16.36 -12.50 2.58
CA ALA A 53 17.29 -13.23 3.44
C ALA A 53 18.69 -13.31 2.80
N ALA A 54 18.78 -13.70 1.53
CA ALA A 54 20.05 -13.76 0.81
C ALA A 54 20.74 -12.39 0.70
N MET A 55 19.96 -11.30 0.58
CA MET A 55 20.51 -9.94 0.58
C MET A 55 20.90 -9.48 1.99
N SER A 56 20.18 -9.89 3.04
CA SER A 56 20.56 -9.61 4.42
C SER A 56 21.80 -10.35 4.85
N ASP A 57 22.01 -11.58 4.39
CA ASP A 57 23.22 -12.36 4.71
C ASP A 57 24.47 -11.70 4.11
N LYS A 58 24.36 -11.16 2.89
CA LYS A 58 25.42 -10.32 2.28
C LYS A 58 25.71 -9.07 3.13
N LEU A 59 24.69 -8.43 3.68
CA LEU A 59 24.85 -7.27 4.58
C LEU A 59 25.37 -7.65 5.98
N THR A 60 25.36 -8.94 6.35
CA THR A 60 25.79 -9.42 7.67
C THR A 60 27.23 -9.94 7.63
N ALA A 61 27.67 -10.51 6.50
CA ALA A 61 29.07 -10.83 6.25
C ALA A 61 29.98 -9.58 6.27
N ASP A 62 29.50 -8.45 5.72
CA ASP A 62 30.23 -7.16 5.78
C ASP A 62 30.25 -6.54 7.19
N LYS A 63 29.49 -7.06 8.16
CA LYS A 63 29.46 -6.55 9.54
C LYS A 63 30.55 -7.15 10.43
N GLU A 64 31.08 -8.33 10.13
CA GLU A 64 32.11 -8.97 10.97
C GLU A 64 33.49 -8.31 10.79
N GLN A 65 33.80 -7.75 9.62
CA GLN A 65 35.04 -6.98 9.41
C GLN A 65 35.02 -5.57 10.05
N HIS A 66 33.86 -5.12 10.53
CA HIS A 66 33.66 -3.78 11.11
C HIS A 66 33.15 -3.85 12.56
N GLN A 67 33.50 -4.89 13.32
CA GLN A 67 33.09 -5.03 14.73
C GLN A 67 34.03 -4.35 15.73
N GLU A 68 35.26 -3.99 15.37
CA GLU A 68 36.17 -3.32 16.32
C GLU A 68 35.96 -1.80 16.46
N GLU A 69 35.15 -1.17 15.59
CA GLU A 69 34.83 0.28 15.67
C GLU A 69 33.33 0.59 15.58
N ARG A 70 32.46 -0.23 16.20
CA ARG A 70 31.04 0.14 16.33
C ARG A 70 30.66 0.39 17.77
N HIS A 71 30.80 1.64 18.19
CA HIS A 71 29.88 2.21 19.17
C HIS A 71 28.45 2.07 18.61
N PHE A 72 27.73 1.04 19.02
CA PHE A 72 26.30 0.91 18.74
C PHE A 72 25.54 1.88 19.63
N THR A 73 25.54 3.16 19.26
CA THR A 73 24.38 4.01 19.52
C THR A 73 23.30 3.54 18.56
N PRO A 74 22.16 2.98 19.01
CA PRO A 74 21.02 2.89 18.12
C PRO A 74 20.76 4.33 17.65
N GLU A 75 21.05 4.64 16.39
CA GLU A 75 20.54 5.86 15.79
C GLU A 75 19.03 5.74 15.96
N VAL A 76 18.51 6.47 16.95
CA VAL A 76 17.10 6.77 17.02
C VAL A 76 16.82 7.44 15.68
N ILE A 77 16.32 6.68 14.71
CA ILE A 77 15.83 7.24 13.45
C ILE A 77 14.81 8.26 13.92
N SER A 78 15.17 9.53 13.79
CA SER A 78 14.37 10.59 14.36
C SER A 78 12.96 10.44 13.81
N GLU A 79 11.96 10.68 14.63
CA GLU A 79 10.54 10.67 14.25
C GLU A 79 10.30 11.41 12.92
N PHE A 80 11.08 12.46 12.67
CA PHE A 80 11.18 13.17 11.41
C PHE A 80 11.58 12.28 10.21
N ARG A 81 12.69 11.53 10.30
CA ARG A 81 13.13 10.60 9.25
C ARG A 81 12.07 9.54 8.95
N THR A 82 11.39 9.04 9.98
CA THR A 82 10.30 8.08 9.80
C THR A 82 9.10 8.71 9.09
N ARG A 83 8.69 9.93 9.49
CA ARG A 83 7.60 10.68 8.84
C ARG A 83 7.91 10.97 7.37
N LYS A 84 9.12 11.42 7.08
CA LYS A 84 9.59 11.68 5.72
C LYS A 84 9.44 10.45 4.83
N LYS A 85 9.88 9.29 5.33
CA LYS A 85 9.78 8.02 4.61
C LYS A 85 8.34 7.63 4.26
N TYR A 86 7.38 7.90 5.14
CA TYR A 86 5.96 7.66 4.84
C TYR A 86 5.46 8.59 3.74
N ILE A 87 5.79 9.88 3.81
CA ILE A 87 5.40 10.86 2.77
C ILE A 87 5.97 10.46 1.42
N ASP A 88 7.25 10.05 1.36
CA ASP A 88 7.89 9.61 0.11
C ASP A 88 7.19 8.38 -0.50
N VAL A 89 6.79 7.43 0.35
CA VAL A 89 6.07 6.23 -0.09
C VAL A 89 4.68 6.60 -0.60
N ASP A 90 3.94 7.43 0.12
CA ASP A 90 2.59 7.84 -0.28
C ASP A 90 2.61 8.61 -1.60
N LEU A 91 3.57 9.54 -1.79
CA LEU A 91 3.76 10.25 -3.05
C LEU A 91 3.99 9.28 -4.20
N LYS A 92 4.91 8.32 -4.05
CA LYS A 92 5.19 7.31 -5.08
C LYS A 92 3.98 6.42 -5.37
N LEU A 93 3.24 6.00 -4.35
CA LEU A 93 2.03 5.19 -4.51
C LEU A 93 0.92 5.92 -5.27
N LEU A 94 0.84 7.24 -5.10
CA LEU A 94 -0.09 8.11 -5.82
C LEU A 94 0.40 8.46 -7.25
N GLY A 95 1.55 7.92 -7.66
CA GLY A 95 2.11 8.12 -9.00
C GLY A 95 2.97 9.36 -9.16
N TRP A 96 3.31 10.04 -8.06
CA TRP A 96 4.27 11.14 -8.08
C TRP A 96 5.71 10.64 -8.07
N THR A 97 6.56 11.31 -8.83
CA THR A 97 7.99 11.05 -9.01
C THR A 97 8.83 12.15 -8.38
N ILE A 98 9.40 11.87 -7.20
CA ILE A 98 10.35 12.75 -6.51
C ILE A 98 11.57 13.02 -7.41
N GLY A 99 11.87 14.30 -7.62
CA GLY A 99 12.92 14.79 -8.51
C GLY A 99 12.43 15.22 -9.89
N ASP A 100 11.20 14.83 -10.26
CA ASP A 100 10.56 15.21 -11.54
C ASP A 100 9.35 16.11 -11.29
N ASP A 101 8.18 15.52 -11.01
CA ASP A 101 6.93 16.24 -10.71
C ASP A 101 6.81 16.64 -9.23
N VAL A 102 7.76 16.24 -8.38
CA VAL A 102 7.89 16.70 -6.99
C VAL A 102 9.30 17.21 -6.71
N ARG A 103 9.40 18.41 -6.13
CA ARG A 103 10.65 18.99 -5.62
C ARG A 103 10.63 19.03 -4.10
N GLU A 104 11.76 18.71 -3.48
CA GLU A 104 11.96 18.81 -2.03
C GLU A 104 12.66 20.11 -1.65
N GLU A 105 12.44 20.60 -0.42
CA GLU A 105 13.16 21.74 0.18
C GLU A 105 13.17 23.00 -0.71
N VAL A 106 12.00 23.36 -1.26
CA VAL A 106 11.88 24.46 -2.22
C VAL A 106 11.87 25.79 -1.48
N GLU A 107 12.81 26.69 -1.80
CA GLU A 107 12.87 28.04 -1.25
C GLU A 107 11.64 28.85 -1.69
N LEU A 108 10.98 29.48 -0.71
CA LEU A 108 9.85 30.36 -0.88
C LEU A 108 10.26 31.79 -0.54
N TYR A 109 9.72 32.75 -1.29
CA TYR A 109 9.95 34.18 -1.08
C TYR A 109 8.67 34.88 -0.61
N GLY A 110 8.81 36.00 0.10
CA GLY A 110 7.69 36.79 0.62
C GLY A 110 7.06 36.22 1.89
N MET A 111 7.79 35.38 2.64
CA MET A 111 7.29 34.86 3.91
C MET A 111 7.22 35.97 4.96
N PRO A 112 6.24 35.97 5.88
CA PRO A 112 6.10 37.00 6.92
C PRO A 112 7.12 36.78 8.06
N ASN A 113 8.40 36.81 7.74
CA ASN A 113 9.53 36.74 8.66
C ASN A 113 10.63 37.74 8.27
N ILE A 114 11.66 37.86 9.10
CA ILE A 114 12.71 38.89 8.95
C ILE A 114 13.49 38.74 7.63
N GLU A 115 13.67 37.51 7.15
CA GLU A 115 14.45 37.22 5.95
C GLU A 115 13.58 37.16 4.69
N GLU A 116 12.26 37.30 4.82
CA GLU A 116 11.23 37.08 3.80
C GLU A 116 11.35 35.75 3.05
N LYS A 117 12.01 34.76 3.67
CA LYS A 117 12.35 33.48 3.06
C LYS A 117 11.82 32.31 3.88
N GLY A 118 11.40 31.25 3.21
CA GLY A 118 11.00 30.00 3.84
C GLY A 118 11.32 28.82 2.96
N TYR A 119 11.00 27.62 3.42
CA TYR A 119 11.18 26.39 2.64
C TYR A 119 9.92 25.54 2.76
N ALA A 120 9.53 24.94 1.65
CA ALA A 120 8.51 23.90 1.61
C ALA A 120 9.20 22.53 1.57
N ASP A 121 8.76 21.60 2.43
CA ASP A 121 9.33 20.24 2.43
C ASP A 121 9.10 19.56 1.08
N TYR A 122 7.91 19.69 0.47
CA TYR A 122 7.64 19.25 -0.90
C TYR A 122 6.76 20.23 -1.66
N VAL A 123 7.03 20.38 -2.97
CA VAL A 123 6.17 21.08 -3.93
C VAL A 123 5.85 20.13 -5.08
N LEU A 124 4.56 19.92 -5.32
CA LEU A 124 4.04 19.09 -6.40
C LEU A 124 3.76 19.97 -7.62
N TYR A 125 4.16 19.53 -8.80
CA TYR A 125 3.99 20.25 -10.06
C TYR A 125 3.04 19.49 -10.99
N GLY A 126 2.08 20.21 -11.55
CA GLY A 126 1.20 19.68 -12.59
C GLY A 126 1.98 19.32 -13.86
N ARG A 127 1.31 18.64 -14.80
CA ARG A 127 1.90 18.31 -16.11
C ARG A 127 2.26 19.53 -16.96
N ASP A 128 1.68 20.68 -16.62
CA ASP A 128 1.99 21.99 -17.20
C ASP A 128 3.25 22.63 -16.59
N GLY A 129 3.88 21.98 -15.59
CA GLY A 129 5.03 22.50 -14.88
C GLY A 129 4.69 23.58 -13.85
N LEU A 130 3.40 23.84 -13.59
CA LEU A 130 2.98 24.82 -12.60
C LEU A 130 2.82 24.16 -11.22
N PRO A 131 3.13 24.88 -10.12
CA PRO A 131 2.97 24.34 -8.78
C PRO A 131 1.48 24.09 -8.48
N LEU A 132 1.18 22.87 -8.07
CA LEU A 132 -0.17 22.40 -7.77
C LEU A 132 -0.46 22.42 -6.27
N ALA A 133 0.50 21.97 -5.46
CA ALA A 133 0.35 21.84 -4.02
C ALA A 133 1.68 21.92 -3.28
N ILE A 134 1.60 22.27 -1.99
CA ILE A 134 2.73 22.30 -1.06
C ILE A 134 2.42 21.31 0.07
N ILE A 135 3.41 20.51 0.47
CA ILE A 135 3.33 19.60 1.63
C ILE A 135 4.36 20.05 2.65
N GLU A 136 3.91 20.15 3.90
CA GLU A 136 4.72 20.49 5.07
C GLU A 136 4.66 19.32 6.06
N ALA A 137 5.80 18.70 6.32
CA ALA A 137 5.96 17.57 7.21
C ALA A 137 5.98 18.04 8.68
N LYS A 138 4.83 17.96 9.35
CA LYS A 138 4.76 18.23 10.80
C LYS A 138 5.26 17.04 11.62
N ARG A 139 6.04 17.35 12.65
CA ARG A 139 6.39 16.40 13.72
C ARG A 139 5.14 16.08 14.53
N THR A 140 4.84 14.80 14.69
CA THR A 140 3.93 14.27 15.71
C THR A 140 4.57 14.29 17.10
N SER A 141 4.88 15.49 17.58
CA SER A 141 5.01 15.71 19.01
C SER A 141 3.60 15.85 19.57
N LYS A 142 3.23 15.04 20.57
CA LYS A 142 1.97 15.12 21.32
C LYS A 142 1.53 16.58 21.52
N GLU A 143 0.54 17.05 20.76
CA GLU A 143 -0.39 18.05 21.27
C GLU A 143 -1.33 17.31 22.23
N LYS A 144 -0.86 17.05 23.45
CA LYS A 144 -1.79 16.84 24.55
C LYS A 144 -2.37 18.21 24.82
N ILE A 145 -3.52 18.52 24.22
CA ILE A 145 -4.38 19.59 24.73
C ILE A 145 -4.71 19.18 26.17
N ARG A 146 -3.98 19.77 27.11
CA ARG A 146 -4.43 19.91 28.49
C ARG A 146 -5.30 21.14 28.52
N ARG A 147 -6.62 20.95 28.46
CA ARG A 147 -7.59 21.64 29.32
C ARG A 147 -8.74 20.71 29.59
#